data_AF-B1KR31-F1
#
_entry.id   AF-B1KR31-F1
#
_cell.length_a   1.000
_cell.length_b   1.000
_cell.length_c   1.000
_cell.angle_alpha   90.00
_cell.angle_beta   90.00
_cell.angle_gamma   90.00
#
_symmetry.space_group_name_H-M   'P 1'
#
loop_
_entity.id
_entity.type
_entity.pdbx_description
1 polymer ?
#
loop_
_entity_poly.entity_id
_entity_poly.type
_entity_poly.pdbx_seq_one_letter_code
_entity_poly.pdbx_strand_id
1 'polypeptide(L)' 'MSLSTKLTKTVSATFSILMASVFVISLSGCAPEVGSEKWCKQMSEKDKGDWSTNEATDYAKHCVFK' A
#
# COMPACT_ATOMS: atom_id res chain seq x y z
N MET A 1 43.82 2.57 -6.29
CA MET A 1 43.21 1.34 -5.73
C MET A 1 42.13 1.58 -4.65
N SER A 2 41.76 2.81 -4.27
CA SER A 2 40.77 3.07 -3.18
C SER A 2 39.39 3.52 -3.69
N LEU A 3 39.25 3.80 -4.99
CA LEU A 3 38.03 4.37 -5.57
C LEU A 3 36.97 3.30 -5.92
N SER A 4 37.39 2.11 -6.34
CA SER A 4 36.49 1.01 -6.74
C SER A 4 35.73 0.40 -5.56
N THR A 5 36.30 0.42 -4.34
CA THR A 5 35.71 -0.22 -3.14
C THR A 5 34.60 0.61 -2.48
N LYS A 6 34.62 1.95 -2.63
CA LYS A 6 33.57 2.84 -2.12
C LYS A 6 32.31 2.80 -3.00
N LEU A 7 32.48 2.54 -4.30
CA LEU A 7 31.40 2.48 -5.27
C LEU A 7 30.55 1.21 -5.10
N THR A 8 31.16 0.04 -4.87
CA THR A 8 30.43 -1.23 -4.70
C THR A 8 29.57 -1.26 -3.43
N LYS A 9 30.07 -0.66 -2.34
CA LYS A 9 29.38 -0.63 -1.02
C LYS A 9 28.16 0.31 -1.02
N THR A 10 28.25 1.42 -1.75
CA THR A 10 27.16 2.39 -1.91
C THR A 10 26.07 1.82 -2.83
N VAL A 11 26.45 1.12 -3.91
CA VAL A 11 25.52 0.48 -4.85
C VAL A 11 24.79 -0.72 -4.22
N SER A 12 25.42 -1.51 -3.34
CA SER A 12 24.77 -2.63 -2.64
C SER A 12 23.72 -2.18 -1.61
N ALA A 13 23.99 -1.08 -0.91
CA ALA A 13 23.06 -0.49 0.06
C ALA A 13 21.87 0.19 -0.64
N THR A 14 22.10 0.92 -1.74
CA THR A 14 21.01 1.55 -2.51
C THR A 14 20.19 0.53 -3.29
N PHE A 15 20.80 -0.55 -3.80
CA PHE A 15 20.09 -1.66 -4.46
C PHE A 15 19.15 -2.40 -3.50
N SER A 16 19.56 -2.60 -2.24
CA SER A 16 18.72 -3.24 -1.21
C SER A 16 17.50 -2.39 -0.84
N ILE A 17 17.65 -1.06 -0.80
CA ILE A 17 16.55 -0.13 -0.53
C ILE A 17 15.57 -0.07 -1.72
N LEU A 18 16.08 -0.11 -2.95
CA LEU A 18 15.25 -0.13 -4.17
C LEU A 18 14.41 -1.42 -4.28
N MET A 19 15.00 -2.58 -3.98
CA MET A 19 14.30 -3.87 -3.98
C MET A 19 13.25 -3.99 -2.88
N ALA A 20 13.51 -3.41 -1.70
CA ALA A 20 12.53 -3.34 -0.61
C ALA A 20 11.31 -2.46 -0.96
N SER A 21 11.52 -1.36 -1.70
CA SER A 21 10.43 -0.46 -2.12
C SER A 21 9.46 -1.11 -3.12
N VAL A 22 9.98 -1.96 -4.02
CA VAL A 22 9.16 -2.75 -4.95
C VAL A 22 8.28 -3.79 -4.24
N PHE A 23 8.75 -4.35 -3.12
CA PHE A 23 7.99 -5.34 -2.36
C PHE A 23 6.75 -4.74 -1.68
N VAL A 24 6.82 -3.48 -1.23
CA VAL A 24 5.68 -2.76 -0.62
C VAL A 24 4.63 -2.39 -1.67
N ILE A 25 5.06 -2.05 -2.90
CA ILE A 25 4.15 -1.72 -4.00
C ILE A 25 3.45 -2.99 -4.54
N SER A 26 4.15 -4.13 -4.62
CA SER A 26 3.53 -5.41 -5.02
C SER A 26 2.43 -5.90 -4.07
N LEU A 27 2.40 -5.45 -2.80
CA LEU A 27 1.32 -5.75 -1.86
C LEU A 27 0.08 -4.86 -2.02
N SER A 28 0.19 -3.73 -2.76
CA SER A 28 -0.94 -2.82 -3.01
C SER A 28 -1.89 -3.29 -4.13
N GLY A 29 -1.56 -4.40 -4.81
CA GLY A 29 -2.34 -4.96 -5.92
C GLY A 29 -3.52 -5.86 -5.54
N CYS A 30 -3.90 -5.95 -4.26
CA CYS A 30 -5.04 -6.75 -3.80
C CYS A 30 -6.07 -5.90 -3.03
N ALA A 31 -6.21 -4.62 -3.36
CA ALA A 31 -7.31 -3.81 -2.87
C ALA A 31 -8.58 -4.16 -3.70
N PRO A 32 -9.63 -4.76 -3.10
CA PRO A 32 -10.89 -4.96 -3.80
C PRO A 32 -11.46 -3.62 -4.28
N GLU A 33 -12.14 -3.60 -5.43
CA GLU A 33 -12.70 -2.35 -5.96
C GLU A 33 -13.64 -1.70 -4.94
N VAL A 34 -13.51 -0.37 -4.81
CA VAL A 34 -14.32 0.44 -3.89
C VAL A 34 -15.80 0.18 -4.15
N GLY A 35 -16.54 -0.15 -3.09
CA GLY A 35 -17.95 -0.49 -3.14
C GLY A 35 -18.28 -1.95 -3.50
N SER A 36 -17.29 -2.80 -3.78
CA SER A 36 -17.51 -4.25 -3.92
C SER A 36 -17.85 -4.89 -2.56
N GLU A 37 -18.59 -6.00 -2.56
CA GLU A 37 -18.93 -6.72 -1.31
C GLU A 37 -17.69 -7.06 -0.46
N LYS A 38 -16.60 -7.49 -1.12
CA LYS A 38 -15.31 -7.77 -0.45
C LYS A 38 -14.68 -6.51 0.15
N TRP A 39 -14.81 -5.36 -0.52
CA TRP A 39 -14.32 -4.07 -0.02
C TRP A 39 -15.17 -3.57 1.14
N CYS A 40 -16.49 -3.62 1.02
CA CYS A 40 -17.42 -3.29 2.10
C CYS A 40 -17.16 -4.14 3.35
N LYS A 41 -16.92 -5.44 3.18
CA LYS A 41 -16.62 -6.33 4.30
C LYS A 41 -15.29 -5.96 4.97
N GLN A 42 -14.23 -5.77 4.20
CA GLN A 42 -12.95 -5.30 4.73
C GLN A 42 -13.07 -3.94 5.44
N MET A 43 -13.77 -2.98 4.83
CA MET A 43 -13.99 -1.66 5.43
C MET A 43 -14.79 -1.75 6.74
N SER A 44 -15.80 -2.63 6.82
CA SER A 44 -16.57 -2.84 8.05
C SER A 44 -15.74 -3.42 9.19
N GLU A 45 -14.72 -4.22 8.87
CA GLU A 45 -13.78 -4.82 9.83
C GLU A 45 -12.66 -3.83 10.21
N LYS A 46 -12.37 -2.83 9.36
CA LYS A 46 -11.40 -1.77 9.67
C LYS A 46 -11.97 -0.76 10.65
N ASP A 47 -11.15 -0.34 11.61
CA ASP A 47 -11.47 0.73 12.56
C ASP A 47 -11.77 2.05 11.85
N LYS A 48 -12.88 2.71 12.24
CA LYS A 48 -13.33 3.95 11.60
C LYS A 48 -12.32 5.11 11.71
N GLY A 49 -11.43 5.05 12.70
CA GLY A 49 -10.36 6.04 12.88
C GLY A 49 -9.24 5.95 11.83
N ASP A 50 -9.10 4.81 11.15
CA ASP A 50 -8.13 4.60 10.06
C ASP A 50 -8.72 5.01 8.69
N TRP A 51 -10.02 5.34 8.64
CA TRP A 51 -10.68 5.67 7.39
C TRP A 51 -10.27 7.06 6.90
N SER A 52 -9.91 7.16 5.61
CA SER A 52 -9.85 8.46 4.97
C SER A 52 -11.25 9.00 4.71
N THR A 53 -11.37 10.32 4.57
CA THR A 53 -12.65 10.99 4.28
C THR A 53 -13.34 10.43 3.02
N ASN A 54 -12.55 10.08 2.00
CA ASN A 54 -13.05 9.47 0.77
C ASN A 54 -13.59 8.07 1.05
N GLU A 55 -12.82 7.22 1.72
CA GLU A 55 -13.22 5.83 2.01
C GLU A 55 -14.50 5.76 2.83
N ALA A 56 -14.66 6.65 3.82
CA ALA A 56 -15.88 6.75 4.62
C ALA A 56 -17.11 7.11 3.79
N THR A 57 -16.93 8.05 2.86
CA THR A 57 -17.99 8.52 1.96
C THR A 57 -18.39 7.44 0.98
N ASP A 58 -17.41 6.77 0.37
CA ASP A 58 -17.64 5.70 -0.58
C ASP A 58 -18.24 4.46 0.09
N TYR A 59 -17.81 4.11 1.32
CA TYR A 59 -18.43 3.05 2.09
C TYR A 59 -19.89 3.35 2.40
N ALA A 60 -20.21 4.57 2.81
CA ALA A 60 -21.59 4.97 3.04
C ALA A 60 -22.42 4.83 1.76
N LYS A 61 -21.95 5.37 0.63
CA LYS A 61 -22.69 5.37 -0.64
C LYS A 61 -22.85 3.99 -1.26
N HIS A 62 -21.81 3.17 -1.23
CA HIS A 62 -21.78 1.90 -1.95
C HIS A 62 -22.17 0.70 -1.09
N CYS A 63 -21.95 0.77 0.22
CA CYS A 63 -22.16 -0.36 1.12
C CYS A 63 -23.34 -0.17 2.08
N VAL A 64 -23.62 1.07 2.52
CA VAL A 64 -24.71 1.35 3.48
C VAL A 64 -25.99 1.79 2.78
N PHE A 65 -25.88 2.70 1.82
CA PHE A 65 -27.02 3.29 1.09
C PHE A 65 -27.36 2.57 -0.23
N LYS A 66 -26.99 1.28 -0.35
CA LYS A 66 -27.28 0.48 -1.53
C LYS A 66 -28.77 0.21 -1.74
#